data_AF-A0A961WJD4-F1
#
_entry.id   AF-A0A961WJD4-F1
#
_cell.length_a   1.000
_cell.length_b   1.000
_cell.length_c   1.000
_cell.angle_alpha   90.00
_cell.angle_beta   90.00
_cell.angle_gamma   90.00
#
_symmetry.space_group_name_H-M   'P 1'
#
loop_
_entity.id
_entity.type
_entity.pdbx_description
1 polymer ?
#
loop_
_entity_poly.entity_id
_entity_poly.type
_entity_poly.pdbx_seq_one_letter_code
_entity_poly.pdbx_strand_id
1 'polypeptide(L)' 'MDGLMKGKRGLIMGVANDHSIAWGIAKKLAEHGAELAFTYQGEAFGRRVKPLA' A
#
# COMPACT_ATOMS: atom_id res chain seq x y z
N MET A 1 20.62 0.19 -1.04
CA MET A 1 20.23 1.43 -1.76
C MET A 1 18.98 1.92 -1.07
N ASP A 2 19.14 2.64 0.04
CA ASP A 2 17.99 3.02 0.86
C ASP A 2 17.39 4.30 0.30
N GLY A 3 16.07 4.31 0.08
CA GLY A 3 15.36 5.51 -0.37
C GLY A 3 15.12 5.66 -1.87
N LEU A 4 15.12 4.57 -2.66
CA LEU A 4 14.80 4.64 -4.10
C LEU A 4 13.47 5.37 -4.40
N MET A 5 12.50 5.25 -3.49
CA MET A 5 11.16 5.84 -3.63
C MET A 5 10.97 7.09 -2.77
N LYS A 6 12.03 7.61 -2.13
CA LYS A 6 11.96 8.77 -1.26
C LYS A 6 11.39 9.98 -2.01
N GLY A 7 10.37 10.61 -1.42
CA GLY A 7 9.70 11.79 -1.98
C GLY A 7 8.74 11.49 -3.14
N LYS A 8 8.55 10.22 -3.51
CA LYS A 8 7.54 9.82 -4.50
C LYS A 8 6.22 9.52 -3.82
N ARG A 9 5.13 9.91 -4.48
CA ARG A 9 3.75 9.64 -4.06
C ARG A 9 3.12 8.62 -4.98
N GLY A 10 2.45 7.61 -4.44
CA GLY A 10 1.84 6.53 -5.21
C GLY A 10 0.41 6.21 -4.77
N LEU A 11 -0.46 5.90 -5.72
CA LEU A 11 -1.79 5.34 -5.46
C LEU A 11 -1.74 3.83 -5.67
N ILE A 12 -2.07 3.05 -4.63
CA ILE A 12 -2.17 1.60 -4.68
C ILE A 12 -3.65 1.20 -4.68
N MET A 13 -4.02 0.41 -5.67
CA MET A 13 -5.37 -0.14 -5.82
C MET A 13 -5.30 -1.67 -5.73
N GLY A 14 -6.40 -2.30 -5.29
CA GLY A 14 -6.52 -3.77 -5.29
C GLY A 14 -5.87 -4.46 -4.09
N VAL A 15 -5.68 -3.76 -2.96
CA VAL A 15 -5.33 -4.41 -1.69
C VAL A 15 -6.59 -5.00 -1.06
N ALA A 16 -6.61 -6.32 -0.86
CA ALA A 16 -7.71 -7.00 -0.17
C ALA A 16 -7.32 -7.41 1.27
N ASN A 17 -6.05 -7.72 1.48
CA ASN A 17 -5.43 -8.17 2.74
C ASN A 17 -3.90 -8.17 2.60
N ASP A 18 -3.21 -8.62 3.64
CA ASP A 18 -1.76 -8.80 3.73
C ASP A 18 -1.17 -9.92 2.84
N HIS A 19 -2.02 -10.77 2.28
CA HIS A 19 -1.62 -11.78 1.28
C HIS A 19 -1.73 -11.27 -0.17
N SER A 20 -2.23 -10.06 -0.40
CA SER A 20 -2.39 -9.49 -1.74
C SER A 20 -1.04 -9.16 -2.39
N ILE A 21 -0.90 -9.37 -3.71
CA ILE A 21 0.30 -8.93 -4.46
C ILE A 21 0.48 -7.41 -4.31
N ALA A 22 -0.62 -6.65 -4.42
CA ALA A 22 -0.62 -5.19 -4.24
C ALA A 22 -0.08 -4.77 -2.86
N TRP A 23 -0.32 -5.57 -1.81
CA TRP A 23 0.21 -5.32 -0.48
C TRP A 23 1.72 -5.54 -0.42
N GLY A 24 2.22 -6.63 -1.01
CA GLY A 24 3.66 -6.90 -1.09
C GLY A 24 4.41 -5.77 -1.81
N ILE A 25 3.84 -5.25 -2.90
CA ILE A 25 4.37 -4.09 -3.62
C ILE A 25 4.36 -2.85 -2.71
N ALA A 26 3.22 -2.53 -2.10
CA ALA A 26 3.08 -1.36 -1.23
C ALA A 26 4.09 -1.37 -0.08
N LYS A 27 4.27 -2.52 0.57
CA LYS A 27 5.26 -2.69 1.64
C LYS A 27 6.66 -2.37 1.17
N LYS A 28 7.08 -2.91 0.01
CA LYS A 28 8.42 -2.63 -0.54
C LYS A 28 8.59 -1.17 -0.95
N LEU A 29 7.56 -0.53 -1.50
CA LEU A 29 7.60 0.89 -1.84
C LEU A 29 7.73 1.78 -0.60
N ALA A 30 6.95 1.48 0.46
CA ALA A 30 7.01 2.18 1.74
C ALA A 30 8.37 2.01 2.43
N GLU A 31 8.93 0.79 2.43
CA GLU A 31 10.30 0.51 2.92
C GLU A 31 11.36 1.36 2.19
N HIS A 32 11.11 1.76 0.94
CA HIS A 32 11.99 2.63 0.15
C HIS A 32 11.60 4.12 0.22
N GLY A 33 10.72 4.51 1.14
CA GLY A 33 10.40 5.91 1.44
C GLY A 33 9.29 6.55 0.60
N ALA A 34 8.45 5.74 -0.06
CA ALA A 34 7.28 6.25 -0.77
C ALA A 34 6.19 6.72 0.21
N GLU A 35 5.48 7.79 -0.15
CA GLU A 35 4.19 8.14 0.44
C GLU A 35 3.08 7.46 -0.38
N LEU A 36 2.25 6.63 0.27
CA LEU A 36 1.26 5.82 -0.43
C LEU A 36 -0.17 6.16 -0.01
N ALA A 37 -1.07 6.21 -0.98
CA ALA A 37 -2.51 6.24 -0.78
C ALA A 37 -3.12 4.92 -1.23
N PHE A 38 -4.17 4.46 -0.56
CA PHE A 38 -4.84 3.21 -0.86
C PHE A 38 -6.31 3.44 -1.22
N THR A 39 -6.81 2.65 -2.17
CA THR A 39 -8.25 2.51 -2.40
C THR A 39 -8.72 1.12 -1.96
N TYR A 40 -10.00 1.01 -1.64
CA TYR A 40 -10.66 -0.24 -1.32
C TYR A 40 -12.05 -0.29 -1.95
N GLN A 41 -12.50 -1.49 -2.31
CA GLN A 41 -13.84 -1.68 -2.86
C GLN A 41 -14.85 -1.85 -1.71
N GLY A 42 -15.55 -0.79 -1.36
CA GLY A 42 -16.59 -0.82 -0.33
C GLY A 42 -16.09 -1.16 1.08
N GLU A 43 -16.98 -1.06 2.06
CA GLU A 43 -16.59 -1.03 3.47
C GLU A 43 -15.96 -2.34 3.99
N ALA A 44 -16.35 -3.50 3.46
CA ALA A 44 -15.83 -4.79 3.91
C ALA A 44 -14.33 -4.93 3.68
N PHE A 45 -13.85 -4.55 2.49
CA PHE A 45 -12.41 -4.51 2.22
C PHE A 45 -11.75 -3.36 2.97
N GLY A 46 -12.41 -2.20 3.09
CA GLY A 46 -11.91 -1.08 3.88
C GLY A 46 -11.56 -1.46 5.33
N ARG A 47 -12.42 -2.23 6.02
CA ARG A 47 -12.17 -2.72 7.39
C ARG A 47 -10.94 -3.61 7.50
N ARG A 48 -10.60 -4.35 6.44
CA ARG A 48 -9.44 -5.26 6.38
C ARG A 48 -8.15 -4.53 6.01
N VAL A 49 -8.24 -3.50 5.17
CA VAL A 49 -7.10 -2.75 4.64
C VAL A 49 -6.64 -1.64 5.59
N LYS A 50 -7.56 -0.96 6.27
CA LYS A 50 -7.22 0.15 7.19
C LYS A 50 -6.16 -0.21 8.25
N PRO A 51 -6.14 -1.40 8.87
CA PRO A 51 -5.09 -1.76 9.83
C PRO A 51 -3.71 -1.99 9.21
N LEU A 52 -3.63 -2.14 7.88
CA LEU A 52 -2.38 -2.36 7.15
C LEU A 52 -1.75 -1.03 6.70
N ALA A 53 -2.55 0.01 6.49
CA ALA A 53 -2.12 1.29 5.92
C ALA A 53 -1.65 2.30 6.97
#